data_AF-A0A0S4TH28-F1
#
_entry.id   AF-A0A0S4TH28-F1
#
_cell.length_a   1.000
_cell.length_b   1.000
_cell.length_c   1.000
_cell.angle_alpha   90.00
_cell.angle_beta   90.00
_cell.angle_gamma   90.00
#
_symmetry.space_group_name_H-M   'P 1'
#
loop_
_entity.id
_entity.type
_entity.pdbx_description
1 polymer ?
#
loop_
_entity_poly.entity_id
_entity_poly.type
_entity_poly.pdbx_seq_one_letter_code
_entity_poly.pdbx_strand_id
1 'polypeptide(L)'
;MKGKDVLSTDSETEDHFSNEGFSDSDLQSEEGEEINDEFVTKFVQERDDEDEIAINIKKGDDNTIGPFGLRVTGEDLETIKSRVESIVEYLDSKGPGKATIEYKGLNSKKASRSELMDKLADDISILYGYNTELTNYILNLFSPKEALDFFEANENKRPLTIRTNMLKSRRRDLAQKLISRGANVDPTGEWTKVGLTIYSSSVPIGATPEYLAGHYMIQSASSLIPVMALAPQPGEKILDMAAAPGGKTTYIGQLMKNSGILYANDLRKDRCTGLIANLHRMGINNSIVVNMDGKELGSFLPKLDRVLLDAPCTGLGIIARDPSVKVKRSIKELAQHSLLQKELLKAAVDMVDANSKTGGYIVYSTCSISIEENEMVIDYILRTRHVKLVPLGVEIGSNGISKFREHRFNPTISTYTRRIYPHLNNMDGFFVAKLKKISNDIPKQIKKDRNKSNSYIKTWGKEKWTNDLIHKIDPVSDSDYSKQEQIKNTSGDSKILNTISPIKKSKNKPGKRDRMLSRSLKQNSDKSGSQPLQKKPNVKVN
;
A
#
# COMPACT_ATOMS: atom_id res chain seq x y z
N MET A 1 9.96 21.29 48.98
CA MET A 1 9.72 22.41 49.91
C MET A 1 11.07 22.81 50.47
N LYS A 2 11.48 24.06 50.18
CA LYS A 2 12.54 24.89 50.83
C LYS A 2 13.97 24.30 50.84
N GLY A 3 15.02 24.93 50.32
CA GLY A 3 15.23 26.29 49.81
C GLY A 3 16.44 26.93 50.50
N LYS A 4 17.33 27.50 49.66
CA LYS A 4 18.31 28.57 49.90
C LYS A 4 19.61 28.29 50.69
N ASP A 5 20.73 28.35 49.95
CA ASP A 5 22.02 28.97 50.31
C ASP A 5 22.24 30.05 49.20
N VAL A 6 22.49 31.36 49.41
CA VAL A 6 23.43 32.15 50.22
C VAL A 6 24.86 32.22 49.62
N LEU A 7 25.14 33.40 49.03
CA LEU A 7 26.38 34.20 48.94
C LEU A 7 27.68 33.56 48.40
N SER A 8 28.23 34.09 47.28
CA SER A 8 29.29 35.13 47.17
C SER A 8 30.65 34.46 46.91
N THR A 9 31.59 34.92 46.08
CA THR A 9 32.15 36.26 45.82
C THR A 9 33.06 36.21 44.57
N ASP A 10 33.10 37.33 43.83
CA ASP A 10 34.25 38.06 43.23
C ASP A 10 35.26 37.30 42.33
N SER A 11 35.74 37.81 41.20
CA SER A 11 36.24 39.15 40.84
C SER A 11 36.54 39.15 39.32
N GLU A 12 36.15 40.18 38.54
CA GLU A 12 37.01 41.23 37.94
C GLU A 12 38.11 40.71 36.99
N THR A 13 38.41 41.22 35.78
CA THR A 13 37.99 42.35 34.93
C THR A 13 38.72 42.15 33.57
N GLU A 14 38.15 42.72 32.49
CA GLU A 14 38.74 43.41 31.31
C GLU A 14 40.29 43.32 31.08
N ASP A 15 40.89 43.26 29.89
CA ASP A 15 40.52 43.75 28.56
C ASP A 15 41.57 43.30 27.49
N HIS A 16 41.23 43.49 26.21
CA HIS A 16 42.09 43.83 25.05
C HIS A 16 42.82 42.79 24.13
N PHE A 17 42.39 42.86 22.85
CA PHE A 17 43.09 42.87 21.54
C PHE A 17 44.13 41.81 21.16
N SER A 18 43.91 41.16 20.00
CA SER A 18 44.79 41.33 18.83
C SER A 18 44.17 40.78 17.54
N ASN A 19 44.12 41.68 16.55
CA ASN A 19 43.82 41.47 15.15
C ASN A 19 45.16 41.20 14.43
N GLU A 20 45.29 40.14 13.64
CA GLU A 20 46.38 39.97 12.68
C GLU A 20 45.81 39.48 11.33
N GLY A 21 46.26 40.13 10.27
CA GLY A 21 45.92 39.84 8.89
C GLY A 21 47.17 39.69 8.00
N PHE A 22 46.86 39.46 6.71
CA PHE A 22 47.72 39.24 5.53
C PHE A 22 48.19 37.79 5.32
N SER A 23 48.11 37.21 4.11
CA SER A 23 48.29 37.79 2.78
C SER A 23 47.51 37.05 1.68
N ASP A 24 47.30 37.79 0.59
CA ASP A 24 46.58 37.47 -0.63
C ASP A 24 47.57 37.01 -1.71
N SER A 25 47.32 35.88 -2.40
CA SER A 25 47.82 35.63 -3.76
C SER A 25 47.12 34.42 -4.41
N ASP A 26 46.71 34.65 -5.65
CA ASP A 26 46.37 33.68 -6.70
C ASP A 26 45.02 32.97 -6.59
N LEU A 27 43.99 33.55 -7.22
CA LEU A 27 43.43 32.99 -8.48
C LEU A 27 42.44 33.97 -9.11
N GLN A 28 42.75 34.36 -10.34
CA GLN A 28 41.95 35.20 -11.22
C GLN A 28 40.68 34.47 -11.68
N SER A 29 39.56 35.20 -11.64
CA SER A 29 38.42 35.22 -12.57
C SER A 29 38.09 33.95 -13.38
N GLU A 30 36.99 33.31 -13.02
CA GLU A 30 36.00 32.84 -14.01
C GLU A 30 34.59 33.21 -13.52
N GLU A 31 33.72 33.45 -14.48
CA GLU A 31 32.58 34.35 -14.44
C GLU A 31 31.42 33.88 -13.54
N GLY A 32 30.71 34.85 -12.97
CA GLY A 32 29.50 34.62 -12.22
C GLY A 32 28.39 34.09 -13.12
N GLU A 33 27.90 32.89 -12.82
CA GLU A 33 26.58 32.46 -13.27
C GLU A 33 25.54 33.07 -12.33
N GLU A 34 24.81 34.06 -12.85
CA GLU A 34 23.53 34.48 -12.29
C GLU A 34 22.66 33.25 -12.08
N ILE A 35 22.27 32.99 -10.83
CA ILE A 35 21.29 31.95 -10.50
C ILE A 35 19.98 32.43 -11.11
N ASN A 36 19.67 31.87 -12.27
CA ASN A 36 18.51 32.16 -13.07
C ASN A 36 17.24 32.04 -12.21
N ASP A 37 16.53 33.15 -11.99
CA ASP A 37 15.27 33.22 -11.22
C ASP A 37 14.19 32.25 -11.75
N GLU A 38 14.38 31.78 -12.98
CA GLU A 38 13.62 30.74 -13.67
C GLU A 38 13.68 29.35 -12.98
N PHE A 39 14.78 29.05 -12.28
CA PHE A 39 14.96 27.77 -11.58
C PHE A 39 14.14 27.69 -10.29
N VAL A 40 13.98 28.82 -9.59
CA VAL A 40 13.18 28.92 -8.35
C VAL A 40 11.69 29.02 -8.69
N THR A 41 11.33 29.64 -9.81
CA THR A 41 9.92 29.66 -10.30
C THR A 41 9.46 28.28 -10.75
N LYS A 42 10.32 27.47 -11.37
CA LYS A 42 9.99 26.07 -11.72
C LYS A 42 9.62 25.19 -10.54
N PHE A 43 10.30 25.37 -9.39
CA PHE A 43 10.00 24.62 -8.16
C PHE A 43 8.65 25.00 -7.52
N VAL A 44 8.10 26.17 -7.86
CA VAL A 44 6.79 26.63 -7.39
C VAL A 44 5.68 26.38 -8.43
N GLN A 45 6.01 26.39 -9.72
CA GLN A 45 5.04 26.18 -10.82
C GLN A 45 4.75 24.71 -11.15
N GLU A 46 5.67 23.76 -10.93
CA GLU A 46 5.43 22.33 -11.23
C GLU A 46 4.45 21.62 -10.26
N ARG A 47 3.67 22.37 -9.46
CA ARG A 47 2.50 21.85 -8.74
C ARG A 47 1.15 22.18 -9.39
N ASP A 48 1.13 23.01 -10.42
CA ASP A 48 -0.11 23.51 -11.01
C ASP A 48 -0.33 23.08 -12.48
N ASP A 49 0.62 22.36 -13.09
CA ASP A 49 0.51 21.93 -14.50
C ASP A 49 0.02 20.48 -14.66
N GLU A 50 -1.24 20.21 -14.32
CA GLU A 50 -1.97 19.05 -14.89
C GLU A 50 -3.43 19.34 -15.29
N ASP A 51 -3.89 20.59 -15.29
CA ASP A 51 -5.30 20.92 -15.54
C ASP A 51 -5.50 22.15 -16.44
N GLU A 52 -5.28 22.02 -17.76
CA GLU A 52 -6.00 22.85 -18.73
C GLU A 52 -6.40 22.02 -19.97
N ILE A 53 -7.61 21.45 -19.92
CA ILE A 53 -8.32 21.00 -21.12
C ILE A 53 -9.25 22.13 -21.55
N ALA A 54 -8.88 22.84 -22.62
CA ALA A 54 -9.70 23.86 -23.24
C ALA A 54 -11.01 23.27 -23.79
N ILE A 55 -12.16 23.63 -23.20
CA ILE A 55 -13.49 23.26 -23.69
C ILE A 55 -13.96 24.33 -24.69
N ASN A 56 -13.99 23.96 -25.95
CA ASN A 56 -14.46 24.79 -27.05
C ASN A 56 -16.01 24.78 -27.07
N ILE A 57 -16.65 25.85 -26.59
CA ILE A 57 -18.11 25.99 -26.56
C ILE A 57 -18.62 26.38 -27.96
N LYS A 58 -19.12 25.40 -28.71
CA LYS A 58 -20.05 25.67 -29.82
C LYS A 58 -21.48 25.65 -29.28
N LYS A 59 -22.17 26.79 -29.43
CA LYS A 59 -23.60 26.96 -29.14
C LYS A 59 -24.44 26.03 -30.03
N GLY A 60 -25.33 25.24 -29.41
CA GLY A 60 -26.40 24.50 -30.08
C GLY A 60 -26.98 23.37 -29.23
N ASP A 61 -28.24 23.53 -28.85
CA ASP A 61 -29.21 22.60 -28.25
C ASP A 61 -29.17 22.31 -26.73
N ASP A 62 -30.34 22.50 -26.10
CA ASP A 62 -30.69 22.33 -24.68
C ASP A 62 -30.37 20.93 -24.14
N ASN A 63 -29.12 20.73 -23.69
CA ASN A 63 -28.73 19.65 -22.78
C ASN A 63 -27.49 20.14 -22.01
N THR A 64 -27.68 20.65 -20.80
CA THR A 64 -26.59 21.12 -19.94
C THR A 64 -25.69 19.95 -19.54
N ILE A 65 -24.48 19.95 -20.10
CA ILE A 65 -23.38 19.06 -19.73
C ILE A 65 -22.86 19.54 -18.37
N GLY A 66 -22.97 18.69 -17.33
CA GLY A 66 -22.37 18.97 -16.03
C GLY A 66 -20.82 18.99 -16.12
N PRO A 67 -20.11 19.45 -15.07
CA PRO A 67 -18.66 19.75 -15.13
C PRO A 67 -17.75 18.56 -15.49
N PHE A 68 -18.30 17.34 -15.58
CA PHE A 68 -17.58 16.10 -15.87
C PHE A 68 -18.21 15.24 -16.99
N GLY A 69 -19.11 15.79 -17.82
CA GLY A 69 -19.66 15.04 -18.95
C GLY A 69 -20.73 14.00 -18.59
N LEU A 70 -21.22 13.96 -17.34
CA LEU A 70 -22.39 13.14 -16.98
C LEU A 70 -23.68 13.79 -17.48
N ARG A 71 -24.57 12.96 -18.05
CA ARG A 71 -25.95 13.35 -18.43
C ARG A 71 -26.70 13.79 -17.18
N VAL A 72 -26.95 15.09 -17.05
CA VAL A 72 -27.88 15.63 -16.06
C VAL A 72 -29.28 15.49 -16.66
N THR A 73 -30.08 14.57 -16.15
CA THR A 73 -31.54 14.63 -16.33
C THR A 73 -32.02 15.95 -15.73
N GLY A 74 -32.91 16.68 -16.39
CA GLY A 74 -33.43 17.99 -15.91
C GLY A 74 -34.24 17.97 -14.61
N GLU A 75 -34.03 16.97 -13.74
CA GLU A 75 -34.57 16.90 -12.39
C GLU A 75 -33.68 17.70 -11.43
N ASP A 76 -34.30 18.41 -10.49
CA ASP A 76 -33.60 19.20 -9.48
C ASP A 76 -32.83 18.33 -8.48
N LEU A 77 -31.61 18.75 -8.11
CA LEU A 77 -30.71 18.01 -7.21
C LEU A 77 -31.32 17.83 -5.81
N GLU A 78 -32.13 18.79 -5.33
CA GLU A 78 -32.85 18.66 -4.06
C GLU A 78 -33.89 17.53 -4.10
N THR A 79 -34.55 17.37 -5.25
CA THR A 79 -35.51 16.28 -5.46
C THR A 79 -34.80 14.93 -5.48
N ILE A 80 -33.64 14.85 -6.14
CA ILE A 80 -32.81 13.65 -6.16
C ILE A 80 -32.34 13.29 -4.74
N LYS A 81 -31.87 14.28 -3.96
CA LYS A 81 -31.44 14.08 -2.58
C LYS A 81 -32.56 13.55 -1.69
N SER A 82 -33.75 14.18 -1.73
CA SER A 82 -34.91 13.72 -0.96
C SER A 82 -35.35 12.30 -1.36
N ARG A 83 -35.23 11.95 -2.65
CA ARG A 83 -35.48 10.60 -3.15
C ARG A 83 -34.48 9.58 -2.62
N VAL A 84 -33.19 9.91 -2.60
CA VAL A 84 -32.13 9.07 -2.02
C VAL A 84 -32.41 8.79 -0.55
N GLU A 85 -32.67 9.83 0.25
CA GLU A 85 -32.99 9.70 1.68
C GLU A 85 -34.22 8.80 1.91
N SER A 86 -35.29 9.00 1.13
CA SER A 86 -36.50 8.19 1.20
C SER A 86 -36.27 6.71 0.87
N ILE A 87 -35.47 6.42 -0.17
CA ILE A 87 -35.13 5.05 -0.57
C ILE A 87 -34.28 4.38 0.52
N VAL A 88 -33.31 5.11 1.08
CA VAL A 88 -32.44 4.59 2.15
C VAL A 88 -33.24 4.28 3.41
N GLU A 89 -34.10 5.19 3.86
CA GLU A 89 -34.95 4.98 5.03
C GLU A 89 -35.89 3.78 4.85
N TYR A 90 -36.45 3.63 3.65
CA TYR A 90 -37.28 2.47 3.32
C TYR A 90 -36.47 1.16 3.39
N LEU A 91 -35.28 1.13 2.79
CA LEU A 91 -34.43 -0.06 2.74
C LEU A 91 -33.85 -0.44 4.12
N ASP A 92 -33.75 0.51 5.05
CA ASP A 92 -33.32 0.29 6.44
C ASP A 92 -34.48 -0.21 7.33
N SER A 93 -35.68 0.35 7.16
CA SER A 93 -36.87 -0.01 7.95
C SER A 93 -37.43 -1.41 7.67
N LYS A 94 -37.27 -1.91 6.44
CA LYS A 94 -37.70 -3.25 6.02
C LYS A 94 -36.46 -4.11 5.82
N GLY A 95 -36.20 -5.02 6.76
CA GLY A 95 -35.13 -6.03 6.63
C GLY A 95 -35.23 -6.86 5.33
N PRO A 96 -34.30 -7.79 5.06
CA PRO A 96 -34.11 -8.43 3.74
C PRO A 96 -35.27 -9.28 3.17
N GLY A 97 -36.49 -9.20 3.72
CA GLY A 97 -37.70 -9.89 3.25
C GLY A 97 -38.76 -8.96 2.65
N LYS A 98 -39.01 -9.15 1.35
CA LYS A 98 -40.17 -8.67 0.54
C LYS A 98 -40.41 -7.14 0.50
N ALA A 99 -39.94 -6.52 -0.58
CA ALA A 99 -40.16 -5.12 -0.90
C ALA A 99 -41.56 -4.86 -1.51
N THR A 100 -42.23 -3.82 -1.03
CA THR A 100 -43.35 -3.14 -1.70
C THR A 100 -43.33 -1.69 -1.23
N ILE A 101 -43.00 -0.74 -2.12
CA ILE A 101 -43.10 0.71 -1.86
C ILE A 101 -44.35 1.22 -2.57
N GLU A 102 -45.20 1.98 -1.88
CA GLU A 102 -46.06 2.98 -2.51
C GLU A 102 -45.32 4.33 -2.43
N TYR A 103 -44.72 4.75 -3.54
CA TYR A 103 -44.00 6.02 -3.62
C TYR A 103 -44.91 7.06 -4.27
N LYS A 104 -45.10 8.22 -3.61
CA LYS A 104 -45.74 9.38 -4.25
C LYS A 104 -44.76 9.99 -5.25
N GLY A 105 -44.81 9.54 -6.51
CA GLY A 105 -44.01 10.13 -7.60
C GLY A 105 -43.63 9.14 -8.70
N LEU A 106 -43.64 7.85 -8.41
CA LEU A 106 -43.61 6.79 -9.42
C LEU A 106 -44.97 6.11 -9.38
N ASN A 107 -45.65 6.05 -10.52
CA ASN A 107 -46.89 5.30 -10.70
C ASN A 107 -46.88 4.01 -9.88
N SER A 108 -47.90 3.83 -9.04
CA SER A 108 -48.15 2.72 -8.12
C SER A 108 -47.80 1.33 -8.70
N LYS A 109 -46.52 0.98 -8.70
CA LYS A 109 -45.98 -0.31 -9.11
C LYS A 109 -45.07 -0.82 -8.01
N LYS A 110 -45.25 -2.08 -7.67
CA LYS A 110 -44.42 -2.79 -6.69
C LYS A 110 -42.99 -2.87 -7.21
N ALA A 111 -42.13 -1.93 -6.84
CA ALA A 111 -40.72 -1.96 -7.20
C ALA A 111 -40.01 -3.08 -6.42
N SER A 112 -39.20 -3.87 -7.12
CA SER A 112 -38.37 -4.89 -6.48
C SER A 112 -37.21 -4.25 -5.71
N ARG A 113 -36.64 -4.95 -4.71
CA ARG A 113 -35.45 -4.44 -3.98
C ARG A 113 -34.28 -4.16 -4.94
N SER A 114 -34.14 -4.96 -6.00
CA SER A 114 -33.10 -4.76 -7.02
C SER A 114 -33.31 -3.42 -7.74
N GLU A 115 -34.53 -3.16 -8.23
CA GLU A 115 -34.86 -1.90 -8.91
C GLU A 115 -34.59 -0.67 -8.03
N LEU A 116 -34.86 -0.77 -6.73
CA LEU A 116 -34.59 0.30 -5.78
C LEU A 116 -33.10 0.52 -5.55
N MET A 117 -32.31 -0.56 -5.48
CA MET A 117 -30.85 -0.46 -5.36
C MET A 117 -30.23 0.12 -6.63
N ASP A 118 -30.73 -0.28 -7.81
CA ASP A 118 -30.28 0.25 -9.09
C ASP A 118 -30.59 1.75 -9.20
N LYS A 119 -31.83 2.15 -8.85
CA LYS A 119 -32.23 3.56 -8.84
C LYS A 119 -31.44 4.39 -7.82
N LEU A 120 -31.19 3.83 -6.63
CA LEU A 120 -30.33 4.45 -5.62
C LEU A 120 -28.91 4.65 -6.14
N ALA A 121 -28.35 3.66 -6.83
CA ALA A 121 -27.02 3.75 -7.41
C ALA A 121 -26.94 4.85 -8.49
N ASP A 122 -27.95 4.95 -9.36
CA ASP A 122 -28.01 5.98 -10.38
C ASP A 122 -28.12 7.38 -9.74
N ASP A 123 -29.02 7.56 -8.79
CA ASP A 123 -29.25 8.85 -8.12
C ASP A 123 -28.02 9.30 -7.32
N ILE A 124 -27.35 8.40 -6.60
CA ILE A 124 -26.09 8.69 -5.88
C ILE A 124 -24.96 9.04 -6.87
N SER A 125 -24.88 8.33 -8.00
CA SER A 125 -23.87 8.59 -9.03
C SER A 125 -24.02 9.99 -9.61
N ILE A 126 -25.26 10.45 -9.81
CA ILE A 126 -25.57 11.82 -10.25
C ILE A 126 -25.27 12.83 -9.15
N LEU A 127 -25.72 12.57 -7.91
CA LEU A 127 -25.62 13.52 -6.80
C LEU A 127 -24.16 13.81 -6.39
N TYR A 128 -23.32 12.76 -6.34
CA TYR A 128 -21.94 12.87 -5.85
C TYR A 128 -20.86 12.76 -6.94
N GLY A 129 -21.27 12.55 -8.21
CA GLY A 129 -20.37 12.48 -9.37
C GLY A 129 -19.49 11.22 -9.41
N TYR A 130 -20.02 10.08 -8.96
CA TYR A 130 -19.31 8.79 -9.00
C TYR A 130 -19.58 8.03 -10.28
N ASN A 131 -18.62 7.20 -10.70
CA ASN A 131 -18.87 6.14 -11.67
C ASN A 131 -19.88 5.12 -11.11
N THR A 132 -20.89 4.74 -11.91
CA THR A 132 -21.94 3.78 -11.54
C THR A 132 -21.37 2.44 -11.09
N GLU A 133 -20.26 1.96 -11.66
CA GLU A 133 -19.59 0.73 -11.21
C GLU A 133 -19.08 0.86 -9.77
N LEU A 134 -18.48 2.01 -9.43
CA LEU A 134 -17.93 2.27 -8.12
C LEU A 134 -19.03 2.53 -7.08
N THR A 135 -20.09 3.25 -7.46
CA THR A 135 -21.27 3.45 -6.61
C THR A 135 -21.89 2.11 -6.23
N ASN A 136 -22.10 1.24 -7.22
CA ASN A 136 -22.60 -0.12 -6.98
C ASN A 136 -21.65 -0.91 -6.09
N TYR A 137 -20.34 -0.80 -6.29
CA TYR A 137 -19.36 -1.48 -5.43
C TYR A 137 -19.48 -1.05 -3.96
N ILE A 138 -19.58 0.26 -3.69
CA ILE A 138 -19.71 0.81 -2.33
C ILE A 138 -21.05 0.41 -1.69
N LEU A 139 -22.15 0.48 -2.44
CA LEU A 139 -23.47 0.03 -1.99
C LEU A 139 -23.53 -1.48 -1.70
N ASN A 140 -22.62 -2.26 -2.27
CA ASN A 140 -22.47 -3.68 -1.96
C ASN A 140 -21.56 -3.94 -0.74
N LEU A 141 -20.71 -2.97 -0.38
CA LEU A 141 -19.80 -3.07 0.75
C LEU A 141 -20.49 -2.74 2.08
N PHE A 142 -21.38 -1.74 2.06
CA PHE A 142 -22.05 -1.20 3.24
C PHE A 142 -23.57 -1.43 3.20
N SER A 143 -24.24 -1.25 4.32
CA SER A 143 -25.70 -1.09 4.29
C SER A 143 -26.07 0.20 3.55
N PRO A 144 -27.28 0.34 2.97
CA PRO A 144 -27.67 1.55 2.23
C PRO A 144 -27.47 2.84 3.03
N LYS A 145 -27.77 2.79 4.34
CA LYS A 145 -27.58 3.91 5.25
C LYS A 145 -26.09 4.24 5.46
N GLU A 146 -25.29 3.23 5.79
CA GLU A 146 -23.85 3.43 6.00
C GLU A 146 -23.14 3.84 4.70
N ALA A 147 -23.61 3.37 3.54
CA ALA A 147 -23.10 3.81 2.24
C ALA A 147 -23.36 5.31 2.01
N LEU A 148 -24.57 5.80 2.33
CA LEU A 148 -24.89 7.22 2.23
C LEU A 148 -23.98 8.06 3.14
N ASP A 149 -23.81 7.65 4.40
CA ASP A 149 -22.89 8.30 5.34
C ASP A 149 -21.45 8.34 4.79
N PHE A 150 -21.00 7.27 4.13
CA PHE A 150 -19.70 7.21 3.47
C PHE A 150 -19.56 8.21 2.31
N PHE A 151 -20.57 8.32 1.44
CA PHE A 151 -20.57 9.29 0.34
C PHE A 151 -20.54 10.73 0.87
N GLU A 152 -21.43 11.07 1.81
CA GLU A 152 -21.50 12.40 2.42
C GLU A 152 -20.20 12.77 3.15
N ALA A 153 -19.61 11.82 3.87
CA ALA A 153 -18.36 12.06 4.54
C ALA A 153 -17.28 12.47 3.55
N ASN A 154 -17.20 11.84 2.37
CA ASN A 154 -16.15 12.11 1.38
C ASN A 154 -16.26 13.47 0.67
N GLU A 155 -17.41 14.14 0.73
CA GLU A 155 -17.55 15.52 0.23
C GLU A 155 -16.97 16.56 1.21
N ASN A 156 -16.86 16.20 2.49
CA ASN A 156 -16.34 17.08 3.52
C ASN A 156 -14.80 17.05 3.55
N LYS A 157 -14.17 18.24 3.55
CA LYS A 157 -12.73 18.36 3.69
C LYS A 157 -12.27 17.83 5.04
N ARG A 158 -11.24 16.98 5.01
CA ARG A 158 -10.64 16.42 6.23
C ARG A 158 -9.72 17.44 6.90
N PRO A 159 -9.68 17.47 8.24
CA PRO A 159 -8.77 18.36 8.94
C PRO A 159 -7.32 17.99 8.64
N LEU A 160 -6.46 19.00 8.58
CA LEU A 160 -5.04 18.82 8.29
C LEU A 160 -4.36 18.18 9.50
N THR A 161 -3.63 17.10 9.28
CA THR A 161 -2.88 16.42 10.34
C THR A 161 -1.38 16.52 10.08
N ILE A 162 -0.61 16.69 11.15
CA ILE A 162 0.85 16.71 11.13
C ILE A 162 1.40 15.71 12.13
N ARG A 163 2.62 15.25 11.84
CA ARG A 163 3.39 14.31 12.65
C ARG A 163 4.62 15.00 13.20
N THR A 164 4.72 15.10 14.52
CA THR A 164 5.90 15.66 15.20
C THR A 164 7.14 14.79 14.94
N ASN A 165 8.28 15.43 14.68
CA ASN A 165 9.58 14.78 14.62
C ASN A 165 10.20 14.67 16.02
N MET A 166 10.11 13.48 16.62
CA MET A 166 10.63 13.24 17.97
C MET A 166 12.15 13.33 18.11
N LEU A 167 12.91 13.33 17.00
CA LEU A 167 14.36 13.53 17.02
C LEU A 167 14.73 15.01 17.26
N LYS A 168 13.87 15.95 16.83
CA LYS A 168 14.15 17.39 16.86
C LYS A 168 13.30 18.16 17.88
N SER A 169 12.10 17.68 18.19
CA SER A 169 11.17 18.40 19.07
C SER A 169 10.22 17.45 19.79
N ARG A 170 9.79 17.84 20.99
CA ARG A 170 8.65 17.19 21.65
C ARG A 170 7.34 17.74 21.09
N ARG A 171 6.27 16.93 21.15
CA ARG A 171 4.94 17.30 20.65
C ARG A 171 4.37 18.56 21.33
N ARG A 172 4.55 18.68 22.65
CA ARG A 172 4.05 19.82 23.44
C ARG A 172 4.74 21.12 23.01
N ASP A 173 6.05 21.09 22.92
CA ASP A 173 6.87 22.24 22.54
C ASP A 173 6.56 22.70 21.10
N LEU A 174 6.34 21.74 20.19
CA LEU A 174 5.92 22.04 18.83
C LEU A 174 4.53 22.68 18.79
N ALA A 175 3.56 22.13 19.54
CA ALA A 175 2.22 22.69 19.61
C ALA A 175 2.25 24.14 20.12
N GLN A 176 3.02 24.44 21.17
CA GLN A 176 3.19 25.80 21.68
C GLN A 176 3.75 26.77 20.63
N LYS A 177 4.78 26.34 19.86
CA LYS A 177 5.35 27.16 18.78
C LYS A 177 4.37 27.42 17.64
N LEU A 178 3.48 26.47 17.33
CA LEU A 178 2.46 26.66 16.31
C LEU A 178 1.33 27.57 16.81
N ILE A 179 0.92 27.42 18.07
CA ILE A 179 -0.09 28.26 18.71
C ILE A 179 0.38 29.71 18.80
N SER A 180 1.64 29.96 19.16
CA SER A 180 2.20 31.32 19.21
C SER A 180 2.25 32.00 17.83
N ARG A 181 2.18 31.24 16.74
CA ARG A 181 2.08 31.73 15.36
C ARG A 181 0.63 31.86 14.87
N GLY A 182 -0.37 31.61 15.71
CA GLY A 182 -1.78 31.71 15.35
C GLY A 182 -2.36 30.46 14.69
N ALA A 183 -1.76 29.28 14.90
CA ALA A 183 -2.38 28.01 14.52
C ALA A 183 -3.28 27.47 15.64
N ASN A 184 -4.48 27.02 15.29
CA ASN A 184 -5.34 26.25 16.18
C ASN A 184 -4.98 24.76 16.06
N VAL A 185 -4.36 24.21 17.10
CA VAL A 185 -3.73 22.89 17.09
C VAL A 185 -4.20 22.06 18.29
N ASP A 186 -4.76 20.89 18.01
CA ASP A 186 -5.13 19.91 19.01
C ASP A 186 -4.37 18.59 18.82
N PRO A 187 -4.25 17.75 19.86
CA PRO A 187 -3.83 16.37 19.69
C PRO A 187 -4.81 15.61 18.78
N THR A 188 -4.31 14.82 17.83
CA THR A 188 -5.17 14.05 16.90
C THR A 188 -6.03 12.99 17.59
N GLY A 189 -5.55 12.49 18.72
CA GLY A 189 -6.28 11.52 19.55
C GLY A 189 -5.35 10.88 20.56
N GLU A 190 -5.90 10.25 21.59
CA GLU A 190 -5.13 9.63 22.68
C GLU A 190 -4.28 8.44 22.21
N TRP A 191 -4.70 7.80 21.11
CA TRP A 191 -4.02 6.67 20.49
C TRP A 191 -2.64 7.05 19.90
N THR A 192 -2.36 8.33 19.63
CA THR A 192 -1.08 8.79 19.10
C THR A 192 -0.38 9.81 19.99
N LYS A 193 0.92 9.58 20.23
CA LYS A 193 1.76 10.50 21.01
C LYS A 193 2.39 11.60 20.17
N VAL A 194 2.31 11.52 18.84
CA VAL A 194 3.04 12.39 17.89
C VAL A 194 2.13 13.20 16.96
N GLY A 195 0.88 12.77 16.77
CA GLY A 195 -0.09 13.41 15.88
C GLY A 195 -0.64 14.71 16.48
N LEU A 196 -0.72 15.73 15.65
CA LEU A 196 -1.44 16.98 15.91
C LEU A 196 -2.38 17.27 14.74
N THR A 197 -3.58 17.71 15.05
CA THR A 197 -4.60 18.14 14.09
C THR A 197 -4.66 19.66 14.09
N ILE A 198 -4.69 20.24 12.91
CA ILE A 198 -4.71 21.69 12.68
C ILE A 198 -6.05 22.04 12.06
N TYR A 199 -6.85 22.85 12.77
CA TYR A 199 -8.16 23.29 12.30
C TYR A 199 -8.08 24.57 11.49
N SER A 200 -7.21 25.48 11.91
CA SER A 200 -6.97 26.75 11.23
C SER A 200 -5.54 27.20 11.49
N SER A 201 -4.97 27.94 10.55
CA SER A 201 -3.70 28.62 10.75
C SER A 201 -3.62 29.85 9.88
N SER A 202 -3.14 30.96 10.45
CA SER A 202 -2.83 32.18 9.72
C SER A 202 -1.64 32.03 8.78
N VAL A 203 -0.69 31.14 9.12
CA VAL A 203 0.52 30.87 8.33
C VAL A 203 0.36 29.52 7.63
N PRO A 204 0.70 29.40 6.34
CA PRO A 204 0.71 28.11 5.67
C PRO A 204 1.60 27.11 6.39
N ILE A 205 1.04 25.97 6.81
CA ILE A 205 1.73 24.94 7.58
C ILE A 205 2.92 24.34 6.79
N GLY A 206 2.89 24.38 5.46
CA GLY A 206 4.02 23.96 4.62
C GLY A 206 5.17 24.97 4.55
N ALA A 207 5.01 26.18 5.07
CA ALA A 207 5.97 27.27 4.96
C ALA A 207 6.53 27.74 6.31
N THR A 208 6.16 27.10 7.42
CA THR A 208 6.68 27.54 8.73
C THR A 208 8.16 27.18 8.88
N PRO A 209 8.95 27.98 9.62
CA PRO A 209 10.36 27.65 9.89
C PRO A 209 10.52 26.27 10.54
N GLU A 210 9.58 25.86 11.37
CA GLU A 210 9.56 24.54 12.02
C GLU A 210 9.36 23.41 10.99
N TYR A 211 8.55 23.63 9.94
CA TYR A 211 8.42 22.67 8.84
C TYR A 211 9.73 22.56 8.05
N LEU A 212 10.31 23.70 7.65
CA LEU A 212 11.56 23.75 6.89
C LEU A 212 12.74 23.13 7.66
N ALA A 213 12.81 23.39 8.97
CA ALA A 213 13.79 22.77 9.86
C ALA A 213 13.48 21.29 10.19
N GLY A 214 12.37 20.72 9.70
CA GLY A 214 12.00 19.31 9.85
C GLY A 214 11.51 18.93 11.23
N HIS A 215 10.95 19.86 12.01
CA HIS A 215 10.32 19.57 13.31
C HIS A 215 9.03 18.76 13.17
N TYR A 216 8.40 18.76 11.99
CA TYR A 216 7.24 17.93 11.69
C TYR A 216 7.10 17.63 10.21
N MET A 217 6.28 16.62 9.91
CA MET A 217 5.87 16.23 8.57
C MET A 217 4.36 16.37 8.44
N ILE A 218 3.88 16.93 7.32
CA ILE A 218 2.45 16.94 7.00
C ILE A 218 2.09 15.53 6.53
N GLN A 219 1.15 14.87 7.21
CA GLN A 219 0.83 13.47 6.96
C GLN A 219 -0.55 13.14 7.49
N SER A 220 -1.30 12.31 6.75
CA SER A 220 -2.58 11.77 7.23
C SER A 220 -2.43 11.03 8.57
N ALA A 221 -3.38 11.23 9.48
CA ALA A 221 -3.47 10.47 10.73
C ALA A 221 -3.49 8.96 10.49
N SER A 222 -4.24 8.48 9.49
CA SER A 222 -4.30 7.05 9.14
C SER A 222 -2.95 6.47 8.77
N SER A 223 -2.07 7.29 8.17
CA SER A 223 -0.72 6.86 7.77
C SER A 223 0.27 6.68 8.93
N LEU A 224 -0.09 7.07 10.16
CA LEU A 224 0.72 6.82 11.37
C LEU A 224 0.60 5.37 11.83
N ILE A 225 -0.55 4.76 11.62
CA ILE A 225 -0.95 3.49 12.22
C ILE A 225 -0.10 2.32 11.74
N PRO A 226 0.28 2.18 10.45
CA PRO A 226 1.16 1.11 9.99
C PRO A 226 2.51 1.10 10.70
N VAL A 227 3.10 2.28 10.90
CA VAL A 227 4.42 2.40 11.53
C VAL A 227 4.33 2.13 13.03
N MET A 228 3.27 2.60 13.68
CA MET A 228 2.98 2.27 15.08
C MET A 228 2.78 0.76 15.26
N ALA A 229 2.04 0.11 14.34
CA ALA A 229 1.84 -1.33 14.35
C ALA A 229 3.15 -2.09 14.10
N LEU A 230 4.01 -1.59 13.22
CA LEU A 230 5.31 -2.19 12.93
C LEU A 230 6.21 -2.22 14.17
N ALA A 231 6.12 -1.20 15.01
CA ALA A 231 6.88 -1.03 16.25
C ALA A 231 8.40 -1.29 16.05
N PRO A 232 9.05 -0.57 15.12
CA PRO A 232 10.48 -0.73 14.82
C PRO A 232 11.34 -0.47 16.06
N GLN A 233 12.41 -1.25 16.24
CA GLN A 233 13.33 -1.12 17.37
C GLN A 233 14.68 -0.55 16.94
N PRO A 234 15.38 0.17 17.83
CA PRO A 234 16.77 0.57 17.61
C PRO A 234 17.68 -0.62 17.27
N GLY A 235 18.57 -0.43 16.28
CA GLY A 235 19.54 -1.45 15.85
C GLY A 235 19.03 -2.50 14.85
N GLU A 236 17.73 -2.54 14.54
CA GLU A 236 17.16 -3.48 13.57
C GLU A 236 17.47 -3.10 12.11
N LYS A 237 17.38 -4.07 11.21
CA LYS A 237 17.35 -3.87 9.75
C LYS A 237 15.90 -3.89 9.27
N ILE A 238 15.43 -2.76 8.75
CA ILE A 238 14.03 -2.56 8.37
C ILE A 238 13.96 -2.13 6.91
N LEU A 239 12.96 -2.61 6.18
CA LEU A 239 12.63 -2.15 4.83
C LEU A 239 11.26 -1.47 4.82
N ASP A 240 11.21 -0.31 4.19
CA ASP A 240 10.01 0.29 3.65
C ASP A 240 9.99 0.04 2.13
N MET A 241 9.13 -0.86 1.67
CA MET A 241 9.18 -1.39 0.30
C MET A 241 8.68 -0.40 -0.76
N ALA A 242 7.79 0.52 -0.36
CA ALA A 242 7.19 1.56 -1.20
C ALA A 242 7.19 2.89 -0.43
N ALA A 243 8.39 3.44 -0.28
CA ALA A 243 8.72 4.47 0.70
C ALA A 243 8.27 5.88 0.30
N ALA A 244 8.26 6.23 -0.99
CA ALA A 244 8.03 7.62 -1.36
C ALA A 244 6.56 8.02 -1.09
N PRO A 245 6.31 9.26 -0.62
CA PRO A 245 7.23 10.40 -0.47
C PRO A 245 8.08 10.43 0.82
N GLY A 246 8.03 9.39 1.65
CA GLY A 246 8.90 9.24 2.84
C GLY A 246 8.25 9.56 4.19
N GLY A 247 6.95 9.84 4.24
CA GLY A 247 6.26 10.15 5.49
C GLY A 247 6.33 9.00 6.51
N LYS A 248 6.09 7.77 6.06
CA LYS A 248 6.17 6.55 6.89
C LYS A 248 7.62 6.14 7.19
N THR A 249 8.47 6.21 6.17
CA THR A 249 9.92 5.96 6.27
C THR A 249 10.60 6.84 7.33
N THR A 250 10.36 8.16 7.27
CA THR A 250 10.90 9.09 8.26
C THR A 250 10.37 8.83 9.66
N TYR A 251 9.15 8.30 9.79
CA TYR A 251 8.63 7.91 11.09
C TYR A 251 9.31 6.65 11.63
N ILE A 252 9.59 5.66 10.76
CA ILE A 252 10.38 4.48 11.13
C ILE A 252 11.76 4.91 11.65
N GLY A 253 12.47 5.77 10.92
CA GLY A 253 13.80 6.26 11.32
C GLY A 253 13.80 6.97 12.69
N GLN A 254 12.75 7.72 13.00
CA GLN A 254 12.58 8.36 14.31
C GLN A 254 12.41 7.36 15.45
N LEU A 255 11.59 6.32 15.26
CA LEU A 255 11.38 5.29 16.27
C LEU A 255 12.63 4.43 16.48
N MET A 256 13.41 4.21 15.41
CA MET A 256 14.73 3.57 15.48
C MET A 256 15.80 4.46 16.12
N LYS A 257 15.49 5.74 16.42
CA LYS A 257 16.43 6.74 16.94
C LYS A 257 17.71 6.83 16.11
N ASN A 258 17.60 6.82 14.79
CA ASN A 258 18.75 6.89 13.88
C ASN A 258 19.80 5.77 14.10
N SER A 259 19.37 4.60 14.57
CA SER A 259 20.24 3.42 14.73
C SER A 259 19.78 2.26 13.85
N GLY A 260 20.63 1.26 13.61
CA GLY A 260 20.32 0.17 12.68
C GLY A 260 20.38 0.61 11.22
N ILE A 261 19.67 -0.10 10.33
CA ILE A 261 19.65 0.20 8.89
C ILE A 261 18.21 0.25 8.40
N LEU A 262 17.82 1.36 7.77
CA LEU A 262 16.52 1.57 7.15
C LEU A 262 16.65 1.58 5.63
N TYR A 263 16.25 0.51 4.96
CA TYR A 263 16.13 0.48 3.52
C TYR A 263 14.82 1.16 3.10
N ALA A 264 14.89 2.14 2.21
CA ALA A 264 13.75 2.89 1.70
C ALA A 264 13.68 2.72 0.18
N ASN A 265 12.78 1.87 -0.30
CA ASN A 265 12.66 1.54 -1.72
C ASN A 265 11.46 2.25 -2.36
N ASP A 266 11.62 2.77 -3.57
CA ASP A 266 10.49 3.15 -4.44
C ASP A 266 10.82 2.83 -5.89
N LEU A 267 9.83 2.37 -6.66
CA LEU A 267 10.05 2.00 -8.07
C LEU A 267 10.28 3.24 -8.96
N ARG A 268 9.68 4.38 -8.63
CA ARG A 268 9.75 5.60 -9.46
C ARG A 268 10.89 6.49 -9.01
N LYS A 269 11.90 6.64 -9.88
CA LYS A 269 13.08 7.47 -9.61
C LYS A 269 12.74 8.92 -9.24
N ASP A 270 11.77 9.53 -9.92
CA ASP A 270 11.37 10.93 -9.67
C ASP A 270 10.84 11.11 -8.24
N ARG A 271 10.15 10.09 -7.71
CA ARG A 271 9.63 10.10 -6.34
C ARG A 271 10.73 9.88 -5.30
N CYS A 272 11.84 9.24 -5.68
CA CYS A 272 13.00 9.07 -4.81
C CYS A 272 13.65 10.43 -4.46
N THR A 273 13.63 11.41 -5.36
CA THR A 273 14.16 12.76 -5.08
C THR A 273 13.43 13.41 -3.90
N GLY A 274 12.10 13.37 -3.90
CA GLY A 274 11.28 13.87 -2.80
C GLY A 274 11.47 13.08 -1.49
N LEU A 275 11.67 11.76 -1.59
CA LEU A 275 12.02 10.90 -0.46
C LEU A 275 13.36 11.33 0.17
N ILE A 276 14.39 11.51 -0.64
CA ILE A 276 15.73 11.95 -0.20
C ILE A 276 15.64 13.31 0.49
N ALA A 277 14.97 14.29 -0.14
CA ALA A 277 14.76 15.61 0.44
C ALA A 277 14.08 15.54 1.82
N ASN A 278 13.04 14.71 1.96
CA ASN A 278 12.37 14.51 3.25
C ASN A 278 13.24 13.79 4.29
N LEU A 279 14.05 12.81 3.90
CA LEU A 279 14.97 12.14 4.81
C LEU A 279 16.01 13.12 5.37
N HIS A 280 16.64 13.92 4.51
CA HIS A 280 17.59 14.96 4.93
C HIS A 280 16.93 16.02 5.82
N ARG A 281 15.80 16.59 5.37
CA ARG A 281 15.07 17.60 6.13
C ARG A 281 14.68 17.09 7.53
N MET A 282 14.23 15.85 7.63
CA MET A 282 13.82 15.24 8.90
C MET A 282 15.00 14.76 9.75
N GLY A 283 16.24 14.83 9.25
CA GLY A 283 17.45 14.44 9.97
C GLY A 283 17.61 12.92 10.13
N ILE A 284 17.11 12.14 9.17
CA ILE A 284 17.28 10.68 9.14
C ILE A 284 18.63 10.36 8.49
N ASN A 285 19.52 9.70 9.24
CA ASN A 285 20.89 9.41 8.80
C ASN A 285 21.23 7.91 8.76
N ASN A 286 20.29 7.04 9.13
CA ASN A 286 20.44 5.58 9.11
C ASN A 286 19.74 4.92 7.91
N SER A 287 19.42 5.69 6.87
CA SER A 287 18.62 5.23 5.73
C SER A 287 19.43 5.03 4.45
N ILE A 288 19.11 3.97 3.70
CA ILE A 288 19.63 3.68 2.36
C ILE A 288 18.45 3.76 1.39
N VAL A 289 18.50 4.71 0.46
CA VAL A 289 17.46 4.85 -0.58
C VAL A 289 17.79 3.93 -1.75
N VAL A 290 16.79 3.16 -2.19
CA VAL A 290 16.91 2.16 -3.25
C VAL A 290 15.83 2.43 -4.31
N ASN A 291 16.18 2.25 -5.58
CA ASN A 291 15.24 2.33 -6.69
C ASN A 291 15.22 1.01 -7.46
N MET A 292 14.37 0.09 -7.04
CA MET A 292 14.23 -1.24 -7.64
C MET A 292 12.77 -1.73 -7.57
N ASP A 293 12.44 -2.74 -8.37
CA ASP A 293 11.19 -3.47 -8.23
C ASP A 293 11.16 -4.20 -6.87
N GLY A 294 10.13 -3.90 -6.07
CA GLY A 294 9.93 -4.51 -4.75
C GLY A 294 9.90 -6.04 -4.78
N LYS A 295 9.51 -6.63 -5.91
CA LYS A 295 9.48 -8.10 -6.10
C LYS A 295 10.88 -8.72 -6.14
N GLU A 296 11.90 -7.97 -6.54
CA GLU A 296 13.26 -8.46 -6.78
C GLU A 296 14.23 -8.12 -5.64
N LEU A 297 13.82 -7.28 -4.69
CA LEU A 297 14.64 -6.84 -3.54
C LEU A 297 15.25 -7.99 -2.75
N GLY A 298 14.59 -9.15 -2.67
CA GLY A 298 15.07 -10.29 -1.90
C GLY A 298 16.38 -10.89 -2.39
N SER A 299 16.77 -10.61 -3.64
CA SER A 299 18.06 -11.04 -4.21
C SER A 299 19.21 -10.11 -3.86
N PHE A 300 18.91 -8.85 -3.54
CA PHE A 300 19.90 -7.78 -3.33
C PHE A 300 20.07 -7.40 -1.86
N LEU A 301 19.00 -7.51 -1.07
CA LEU A 301 19.01 -7.13 0.34
C LEU A 301 19.31 -8.34 1.24
N PRO A 302 20.00 -8.12 2.37
CA PRO A 302 20.14 -9.15 3.39
C PRO A 302 18.77 -9.46 4.02
N LYS A 303 18.68 -10.57 4.77
CA LYS A 303 17.50 -10.82 5.60
C LYS A 303 17.26 -9.68 6.58
N LEU A 304 15.97 -9.35 6.76
CA LEU A 304 15.50 -8.19 7.51
C LEU A 304 14.76 -8.61 8.77
N ASP A 305 14.75 -7.73 9.78
CA ASP A 305 14.01 -7.95 11.01
C ASP A 305 12.53 -7.61 10.84
N ARG A 306 12.24 -6.53 10.11
CA ARG A 306 10.87 -6.08 9.82
C ARG A 306 10.73 -5.51 8.41
N VAL A 307 9.53 -5.63 7.85
CA VAL A 307 9.16 -5.01 6.58
C VAL A 307 7.86 -4.24 6.73
N LEU A 308 7.83 -2.99 6.27
CA LEU A 308 6.63 -2.24 5.98
C LEU A 308 6.34 -2.33 4.48
N LEU A 309 5.13 -2.77 4.16
CA LEU A 309 4.57 -2.71 2.82
C LEU A 309 3.32 -1.84 2.85
N ASP A 310 3.51 -0.54 2.62
CA ASP A 310 2.42 0.36 2.27
C ASP A 310 2.16 0.23 0.76
N ALA A 311 1.27 -0.68 0.41
CA ALA A 311 1.22 -1.18 -0.96
C ALA A 311 0.59 -0.14 -1.92
N PRO A 312 1.07 -0.06 -3.18
CA PRO A 312 0.43 0.78 -4.19
C PRO A 312 -1.03 0.33 -4.35
N CYS A 313 -1.95 1.28 -4.14
CA CYS A 313 -3.39 1.06 -4.04
C CYS A 313 -4.16 1.94 -5.02
N THR A 314 -5.40 1.56 -5.29
CA THR A 314 -6.32 2.37 -6.11
C THR A 314 -6.73 3.70 -5.48
N GLY A 315 -6.53 3.87 -4.16
CA GLY A 315 -6.84 5.12 -3.47
C GLY A 315 -8.31 5.31 -3.12
N LEU A 316 -9.13 4.25 -3.13
CA LEU A 316 -10.57 4.37 -2.80
C LEU A 316 -10.85 4.89 -1.37
N GLY A 317 -9.86 4.92 -0.48
CA GLY A 317 -9.98 5.50 0.86
C GLY A 317 -9.65 6.99 0.95
N ILE A 318 -9.07 7.60 -0.09
CA ILE A 318 -8.60 9.00 -0.09
C ILE A 318 -9.43 9.91 -0.99
N ILE A 319 -10.67 9.55 -1.30
CA ILE A 319 -11.55 10.29 -2.23
C ILE A 319 -11.75 11.75 -1.81
N ALA A 320 -11.83 12.03 -0.51
CA ALA A 320 -11.94 13.40 0.01
C ALA A 320 -10.71 14.29 -0.29
N ARG A 321 -9.54 13.69 -0.54
CA ARG A 321 -8.30 14.39 -0.89
C ARG A 321 -8.07 14.43 -2.39
N ASP A 322 -8.41 13.35 -3.08
CA ASP A 322 -8.30 13.23 -4.53
C ASP A 322 -9.67 12.83 -5.11
N PRO A 323 -10.52 13.81 -5.45
CA PRO A 323 -11.83 13.55 -6.05
C PRO A 323 -11.76 12.86 -7.42
N SER A 324 -10.61 12.90 -8.11
CA SER A 324 -10.47 12.25 -9.42
C SER A 324 -10.64 10.73 -9.36
N VAL A 325 -10.44 10.14 -8.16
CA VAL A 325 -10.68 8.72 -7.86
C VAL A 325 -12.13 8.31 -8.15
N LYS A 326 -13.11 9.22 -7.99
CA LYS A 326 -14.54 8.95 -8.23
C LYS A 326 -14.83 8.50 -9.67
N VAL A 327 -14.03 8.99 -10.63
CA VAL A 327 -14.23 8.80 -12.07
C VAL A 327 -13.16 7.89 -12.68
N LYS A 328 -11.89 8.06 -12.29
CA LYS A 328 -10.76 7.37 -12.94
C LYS A 328 -10.68 5.87 -12.62
N ARG A 329 -11.19 5.43 -11.47
CA ARG A 329 -11.02 4.05 -10.99
C ARG A 329 -12.09 3.10 -11.52
N SER A 330 -11.66 1.89 -11.88
CA SER A 330 -12.52 0.81 -12.34
C SER A 330 -12.29 -0.49 -11.56
N ILE A 331 -13.26 -1.40 -11.63
CA ILE A 331 -13.16 -2.72 -10.98
C ILE A 331 -11.98 -3.54 -11.53
N LYS A 332 -11.66 -3.37 -12.82
CA LYS A 332 -10.50 -4.01 -13.45
C LYS A 332 -9.18 -3.55 -12.83
N GLU A 333 -9.04 -2.28 -12.50
CA GLU A 333 -7.85 -1.75 -11.82
C GLU A 333 -7.70 -2.33 -10.41
N LEU A 334 -8.80 -2.53 -9.67
CA LEU A 334 -8.77 -3.17 -8.34
C LEU A 334 -8.17 -4.58 -8.43
N ALA A 335 -8.58 -5.36 -9.43
CA ALA A 335 -8.05 -6.70 -9.65
C ALA A 335 -6.55 -6.70 -10.00
N GLN A 336 -6.11 -5.76 -10.84
CA GLN A 336 -4.70 -5.62 -11.22
C GLN A 336 -3.82 -5.23 -10.01
N HIS A 337 -4.26 -4.25 -9.21
CA HIS A 337 -3.56 -3.84 -8.00
C HIS A 337 -3.52 -4.98 -6.97
N SER A 338 -4.61 -5.72 -6.79
CA SER A 338 -4.66 -6.90 -5.91
C SER A 338 -3.60 -7.95 -6.29
N LEU A 339 -3.38 -8.20 -7.59
CA LEU A 339 -2.35 -9.13 -8.05
C LEU A 339 -0.95 -8.63 -7.72
N LEU A 340 -0.66 -7.37 -8.03
CA LEU A 340 0.62 -6.74 -7.70
C LEU A 340 0.90 -6.76 -6.19
N GLN A 341 -0.08 -6.41 -5.38
CA GLN A 341 0.02 -6.39 -3.92
C GLN A 341 0.29 -7.78 -3.34
N LYS A 342 -0.31 -8.85 -3.90
CA LYS A 342 -0.03 -10.23 -3.51
C LYS A 342 1.43 -10.62 -3.81
N GLU A 343 1.97 -10.22 -4.95
CA GLU A 343 3.37 -10.47 -5.31
C GLU A 343 4.33 -9.72 -4.40
N LEU A 344 4.08 -8.43 -4.15
CA LEU A 344 4.88 -7.60 -3.25
C LEU A 344 4.84 -8.13 -1.81
N LEU A 345 3.67 -8.50 -1.31
CA LEU A 345 3.53 -9.03 0.05
C LEU A 345 4.24 -10.39 0.22
N LYS A 346 4.19 -11.23 -0.81
CA LYS A 346 4.95 -12.48 -0.84
C LYS A 346 6.46 -12.21 -0.76
N ALA A 347 6.97 -11.27 -1.56
CA ALA A 347 8.38 -10.87 -1.52
C ALA A 347 8.77 -10.27 -0.15
N ALA A 348 7.92 -9.42 0.44
CA ALA A 348 8.11 -8.83 1.76
C ALA A 348 8.24 -9.91 2.86
N VAL A 349 7.36 -10.92 2.85
CA VAL A 349 7.43 -12.04 3.80
C VAL A 349 8.69 -12.89 3.59
N ASP A 350 9.10 -13.11 2.34
CA ASP A 350 10.27 -13.92 2.02
C ASP A 350 11.58 -13.22 2.47
N MET A 351 11.62 -11.89 2.52
CA MET A 351 12.77 -11.11 3.01
C MET A 351 12.94 -11.06 4.53
N VAL A 352 11.86 -11.21 5.29
CA VAL A 352 11.93 -11.20 6.76
C VAL A 352 12.53 -12.49 7.29
N ASP A 353 13.39 -12.39 8.31
CA ASP A 353 13.89 -13.55 9.06
C ASP A 353 12.93 -13.93 10.20
N ALA A 354 12.43 -15.17 10.17
CA ALA A 354 11.63 -15.73 11.26
C ALA A 354 12.41 -15.92 12.57
N ASN A 355 13.74 -16.03 12.50
CA ASN A 355 14.62 -16.26 13.64
C ASN A 355 15.11 -14.97 14.31
N SER A 356 14.68 -13.81 13.82
CA SER A 356 15.03 -12.53 14.45
C SER A 356 14.47 -12.46 15.88
N LYS A 357 15.35 -12.21 16.85
CA LYS A 357 14.98 -12.18 18.29
C LYS A 357 13.95 -11.09 18.60
N THR A 358 14.09 -9.92 17.97
CA THR A 358 13.22 -8.77 18.18
C THR A 358 12.22 -8.58 17.04
N GLY A 359 12.49 -9.15 15.86
CA GLY A 359 11.74 -8.99 14.62
C GLY A 359 10.85 -10.17 14.24
N GLY A 360 10.80 -10.44 12.94
CA GLY A 360 9.89 -11.41 12.33
C GLY A 360 8.52 -10.81 11.97
N TYR A 361 8.42 -9.48 11.85
CA TYR A 361 7.15 -8.78 11.65
C TYR A 361 7.06 -8.12 10.27
N ILE A 362 5.89 -8.28 9.65
CA ILE A 362 5.52 -7.60 8.41
C ILE A 362 4.26 -6.79 8.69
N VAL A 363 4.23 -5.52 8.30
CA VAL A 363 2.99 -4.74 8.26
C VAL A 363 2.61 -4.48 6.83
N TYR A 364 1.39 -4.88 6.49
CA TYR A 364 0.74 -4.57 5.23
C TYR A 364 -0.28 -3.46 5.47
N SER A 365 -0.27 -2.44 4.62
CA SER A 365 -1.31 -1.41 4.62
C SER A 365 -1.67 -0.94 3.22
N THR A 366 -2.90 -0.43 3.09
CA THR A 366 -3.38 0.25 1.89
C THR A 366 -4.24 1.46 2.25
N CYS A 367 -4.29 2.38 1.30
CA CYS A 367 -5.18 3.53 1.25
C CYS A 367 -6.54 3.22 0.58
N SER A 368 -6.99 1.96 0.63
CA SER A 368 -8.17 1.49 -0.08
C SER A 368 -9.19 0.87 0.88
N ILE A 369 -10.47 1.03 0.56
CA ILE A 369 -11.57 0.34 1.24
C ILE A 369 -11.93 -0.99 0.58
N SER A 370 -11.35 -1.31 -0.58
CA SER A 370 -11.71 -2.50 -1.34
C SER A 370 -11.35 -3.79 -0.61
N ILE A 371 -12.06 -4.86 -0.90
CA ILE A 371 -11.82 -6.19 -0.29
C ILE A 371 -10.74 -6.94 -1.08
N GLU A 372 -10.68 -6.72 -2.38
CA GLU A 372 -9.71 -7.28 -3.31
C GLU A 372 -8.29 -6.89 -2.95
N GLU A 373 -8.06 -5.65 -2.53
CA GLU A 373 -6.75 -5.14 -2.12
C GLU A 373 -6.43 -5.41 -0.64
N ASN A 374 -7.43 -5.78 0.17
CA ASN A 374 -7.27 -5.92 1.61
C ASN A 374 -7.38 -7.38 2.04
N GLU A 375 -8.55 -7.84 2.48
CA GLU A 375 -8.73 -9.17 3.05
C GLU A 375 -8.37 -10.29 2.07
N MET A 376 -8.61 -10.11 0.78
CA MET A 376 -8.22 -11.11 -0.23
C MET A 376 -6.70 -11.25 -0.37
N VAL A 377 -5.95 -10.16 -0.18
CA VAL A 377 -4.47 -10.20 -0.19
C VAL A 377 -3.96 -10.86 1.09
N ILE A 378 -4.57 -10.55 2.24
CA ILE A 378 -4.20 -11.15 3.53
C ILE A 378 -4.55 -12.64 3.60
N ASP A 379 -5.73 -13.04 3.14
CA ASP A 379 -6.12 -14.46 3.09
C ASP A 379 -5.19 -15.26 2.16
N TYR A 380 -4.79 -14.67 1.03
CA TYR A 380 -3.81 -15.24 0.13
C TYR A 380 -2.45 -15.51 0.81
N ILE A 381 -1.90 -14.53 1.54
CA ILE A 381 -0.58 -14.72 2.18
C ILE A 381 -0.63 -15.75 3.31
N LEU A 382 -1.72 -15.78 4.09
CA LEU A 382 -1.92 -16.77 5.17
C LEU A 382 -1.94 -18.21 4.64
N ARG A 383 -2.40 -18.41 3.39
CA ARG A 383 -2.44 -19.72 2.75
C ARG A 383 -1.13 -20.11 2.05
N THR A 384 -0.32 -19.12 1.65
CA THR A 384 0.87 -19.34 0.81
C THR A 384 2.19 -19.31 1.57
N ARG A 385 2.20 -18.79 2.80
CA ARG A 385 3.41 -18.65 3.65
C ARG A 385 3.11 -19.03 5.10
N HIS A 386 4.16 -19.39 5.83
CA HIS A 386 4.08 -19.66 7.28
C HIS A 386 4.07 -18.35 8.08
N VAL A 387 2.95 -17.63 8.00
CA VAL A 387 2.68 -16.39 8.72
C VAL A 387 1.40 -16.50 9.52
N LYS A 388 1.30 -15.74 10.62
CA LYS A 388 0.06 -15.54 11.38
C LYS A 388 -0.23 -14.07 11.55
N LEU A 389 -1.51 -13.72 11.61
CA LEU A 389 -1.93 -12.41 12.06
C LEU A 389 -1.69 -12.25 13.56
N VAL A 390 -1.30 -11.05 13.97
CA VAL A 390 -1.08 -10.68 15.37
C VAL A 390 -1.74 -9.33 15.65
N PRO A 391 -2.08 -9.01 16.91
CA PRO A 391 -2.61 -7.70 17.26
C PRO A 391 -1.69 -6.55 16.81
N LEU A 392 -2.30 -5.49 16.27
CA LEU A 392 -1.59 -4.29 15.85
C LEU A 392 -0.91 -3.58 17.03
N GLY A 393 -1.52 -3.63 18.21
CA GLY A 393 -1.07 -2.87 19.39
C GLY A 393 -1.59 -1.42 19.41
N VAL A 394 -2.57 -1.10 18.55
CA VAL A 394 -3.26 0.19 18.51
C VAL A 394 -4.76 -0.09 18.46
N GLU A 395 -5.51 0.55 19.35
CA GLU A 395 -6.97 0.39 19.46
C GLU A 395 -7.68 1.48 18.64
N ILE A 396 -7.66 1.31 17.32
CA ILE A 396 -8.34 2.25 16.40
C ILE A 396 -8.93 1.53 15.20
N GLY A 397 -10.04 2.08 14.71
CA GLY A 397 -10.75 1.59 13.53
C GLY A 397 -11.67 0.40 13.83
N SER A 398 -12.46 0.05 12.83
CA SER A 398 -13.35 -1.09 12.82
C SER A 398 -12.60 -2.39 12.54
N ASN A 399 -13.18 -3.50 12.95
CA ASN A 399 -12.67 -4.84 12.66
C ASN A 399 -12.67 -5.12 11.15
N GLY A 400 -11.78 -6.02 10.71
CA GLY A 400 -11.76 -6.49 9.32
C GLY A 400 -13.00 -7.33 8.95
N ILE A 401 -13.20 -7.55 7.66
CA ILE A 401 -14.36 -8.27 7.14
C ILE A 401 -14.04 -9.78 7.08
N SER A 402 -14.88 -10.61 7.71
CA SER A 402 -14.70 -12.08 7.69
C SER A 402 -15.40 -12.77 6.50
N LYS A 403 -16.47 -12.16 5.99
CA LYS A 403 -17.31 -12.71 4.92
C LYS A 403 -17.73 -11.60 3.98
N PHE A 404 -17.57 -11.83 2.69
CA PHE A 404 -18.06 -10.91 1.67
C PHE A 404 -18.59 -11.70 0.48
N ARG A 405 -19.89 -11.55 0.18
CA ARG A 405 -20.58 -12.32 -0.87
C ARG A 405 -20.30 -13.83 -0.73
N GLU A 406 -19.67 -14.45 -1.72
CA GLU A 406 -19.30 -15.88 -1.73
C GLU A 406 -17.97 -16.15 -1.02
N HIS A 407 -17.16 -15.11 -0.78
CA HIS A 407 -15.86 -15.26 -0.15
C HIS A 407 -16.00 -15.43 1.37
N ARG A 408 -15.26 -16.40 1.90
CA ARG A 408 -15.10 -16.68 3.32
C ARG A 408 -13.62 -16.59 3.63
N PHE A 409 -13.24 -15.62 4.45
CA PHE A 409 -11.85 -15.37 4.81
C PHE A 409 -11.49 -16.08 6.11
N ASN A 410 -10.19 -16.23 6.37
CA ASN A 410 -9.70 -16.72 7.65
C ASN A 410 -10.31 -15.92 8.83
N PRO A 411 -10.90 -16.57 9.86
CA PRO A 411 -11.54 -15.86 10.98
C PRO A 411 -10.63 -14.85 11.70
N THR A 412 -9.32 -15.11 11.72
CA THR A 412 -8.33 -14.24 12.36
C THR A 412 -8.22 -12.87 11.67
N ILE A 413 -8.63 -12.75 10.41
CA ILE A 413 -8.64 -11.48 9.67
C ILE A 413 -9.54 -10.46 10.36
N SER A 414 -10.77 -10.84 10.70
CA SER A 414 -11.71 -9.92 11.34
C SER A 414 -11.22 -9.44 12.70
N THR A 415 -10.59 -10.32 13.47
CA THR A 415 -10.10 -9.99 14.82
C THR A 415 -8.86 -9.10 14.81
N TYR A 416 -7.87 -9.38 13.95
CA TYR A 416 -6.54 -8.77 14.05
C TYR A 416 -6.24 -7.69 13.00
N THR A 417 -7.06 -7.56 11.95
CA THR A 417 -6.93 -6.46 10.98
C THR A 417 -7.84 -5.31 11.39
N ARG A 418 -7.50 -4.10 10.93
CA ARG A 418 -8.29 -2.89 11.17
C ARG A 418 -8.56 -2.15 9.89
N ARG A 419 -9.79 -1.64 9.81
CA ARG A 419 -10.29 -0.75 8.77
C ARG A 419 -10.62 0.59 9.39
N ILE A 420 -10.18 1.64 8.73
CA ILE A 420 -10.51 3.02 9.09
C ILE A 420 -11.43 3.50 8.00
N TYR A 421 -12.55 4.09 8.41
CA TYR A 421 -13.52 4.61 7.47
C TYR A 421 -13.71 6.11 7.65
N PRO A 422 -13.92 6.86 6.55
CA PRO A 422 -14.06 8.30 6.62
C PRO A 422 -15.27 8.76 7.45
N HIS A 423 -16.42 8.09 7.31
CA HIS A 423 -17.66 8.42 8.03
C HIS A 423 -17.60 8.10 9.53
N LEU A 424 -16.85 7.07 9.93
CA LEU A 424 -16.78 6.64 11.34
C LEU A 424 -15.67 7.33 12.13
N ASN A 425 -14.55 7.63 11.46
CA ASN A 425 -13.33 8.05 12.16
C ASN A 425 -12.90 9.49 11.83
N ASN A 426 -13.57 10.16 10.88
CA ASN A 426 -13.16 11.46 10.34
C ASN A 426 -11.67 11.48 9.91
N MET A 427 -11.19 10.37 9.37
CA MET A 427 -9.84 10.18 8.84
C MET A 427 -9.93 9.60 7.43
N ASP A 428 -8.81 9.51 6.72
CA ASP A 428 -8.84 8.85 5.41
C ASP A 428 -9.07 7.34 5.57
N GLY A 429 -9.78 6.77 4.60
CA GLY A 429 -10.03 5.34 4.51
C GLY A 429 -8.74 4.56 4.39
N PHE A 430 -8.58 3.53 5.23
CA PHE A 430 -7.30 2.85 5.39
C PHE A 430 -7.47 1.42 5.89
N PHE A 431 -6.54 0.54 5.52
CA PHE A 431 -6.49 -0.85 6.01
C PHE A 431 -5.10 -1.19 6.55
N VAL A 432 -5.03 -1.89 7.68
CA VAL A 432 -3.77 -2.34 8.27
C VAL A 432 -3.86 -3.77 8.77
N ALA A 433 -2.84 -4.57 8.44
CA ALA A 433 -2.65 -5.91 8.93
C ALA A 433 -1.20 -6.13 9.39
N LYS A 434 -1.02 -6.71 10.58
CA LYS A 434 0.29 -7.08 11.12
C LYS A 434 0.45 -8.59 11.12
N LEU A 435 1.50 -9.06 10.47
CA LEU A 435 1.85 -10.47 10.32
C LEU A 435 3.11 -10.76 11.11
N LYS A 436 3.16 -11.94 11.73
CA LYS A 436 4.37 -12.53 12.30
C LYS A 436 4.77 -13.76 11.48
N LYS A 437 6.00 -13.77 10.98
CA LYS A 437 6.60 -14.93 10.31
C LYS A 437 6.95 -16.01 11.33
N ILE A 438 6.55 -17.24 11.05
CA ILE A 438 6.72 -18.39 11.95
C ILE A 438 7.90 -19.24 11.52
N SER A 439 8.06 -19.48 10.23
CA SER A 439 9.18 -20.24 9.66
C SER A 439 9.70 -19.56 8.38
N ASN A 440 10.98 -19.78 8.11
CA ASN A 440 11.64 -19.39 6.86
C ASN A 440 11.35 -20.39 5.72
N ASP A 441 10.79 -21.56 6.02
CA ASP A 441 10.42 -22.54 5.00
C ASP A 441 9.25 -22.05 4.15
N ILE A 442 9.31 -22.35 2.86
CA ILE A 442 8.23 -22.04 1.92
C ILE A 442 7.37 -23.29 1.76
N PRO A 443 6.05 -23.24 2.05
CA PRO A 443 5.16 -24.37 1.83
C PRO A 443 5.23 -24.83 0.37
N LYS A 444 5.60 -26.09 0.15
CA LYS A 444 5.51 -26.70 -1.19
C LYS A 444 4.03 -26.87 -1.50
N GLN A 445 3.50 -26.11 -2.47
CA GLN A 445 2.15 -26.38 -2.97
C GLN A 445 2.13 -27.81 -3.52
N ILE A 446 1.29 -28.66 -2.94
CA ILE A 446 0.95 -29.95 -3.53
C ILE A 446 0.29 -29.62 -4.87
N LYS A 447 1.00 -29.83 -5.99
CA LYS A 447 0.35 -29.79 -7.31
C LYS A 447 -0.75 -30.83 -7.25
N LYS A 448 -2.02 -30.39 -7.25
CA LYS A 448 -3.14 -31.31 -7.46
C LYS A 448 -2.88 -31.98 -8.81
N ASP A 449 -2.56 -33.27 -8.77
CA ASP A 449 -2.51 -34.10 -9.98
C ASP A 449 -3.85 -33.95 -10.67
N ARG A 450 -3.88 -33.20 -11.78
CA ARG A 450 -5.05 -33.14 -12.67
C ARG A 450 -5.39 -34.51 -13.27
N ASN A 451 -4.50 -35.51 -13.09
CA ASN A 451 -4.64 -36.88 -13.59
C ASN A 451 -5.12 -37.91 -12.55
N LYS A 452 -5.38 -37.54 -11.28
CA LYS A 452 -6.01 -38.48 -10.34
C LYS A 452 -7.52 -38.36 -10.42
N SER A 453 -8.11 -39.17 -11.30
CA SER A 453 -9.52 -39.56 -11.18
C SER A 453 -9.80 -40.00 -9.75
N ASN A 454 -10.82 -39.42 -9.12
CA ASN A 454 -11.30 -39.78 -7.79
C ASN A 454 -11.34 -41.30 -7.62
N SER A 455 -10.69 -41.83 -6.59
CA SER A 455 -10.69 -43.26 -6.21
C SER A 455 -12.05 -43.77 -5.70
N TYR A 456 -13.13 -43.01 -5.92
CA TYR A 456 -14.49 -43.32 -5.45
C TYR A 456 -15.51 -43.45 -6.60
N ILE A 457 -15.08 -43.37 -7.86
CA ILE A 457 -15.93 -43.84 -8.97
C ILE A 457 -15.64 -45.34 -9.12
N LYS A 458 -16.50 -46.18 -8.54
CA LYS A 458 -16.57 -47.59 -8.92
C LYS A 458 -17.01 -47.66 -10.38
N THR A 459 -16.05 -47.67 -11.29
CA THR A 459 -16.29 -48.14 -12.66
C THR A 459 -16.60 -49.62 -12.58
N TRP A 460 -17.84 -50.00 -12.86
CA TRP A 460 -18.23 -51.40 -12.97
C TRP A 460 -17.43 -52.02 -14.13
N GLY A 461 -16.77 -53.16 -13.88
CA GLY A 461 -16.11 -53.92 -14.95
C GLY A 461 -17.13 -54.45 -15.96
N LYS A 462 -16.69 -54.65 -17.22
CA LYS A 462 -17.51 -55.19 -18.34
C LYS A 462 -18.17 -56.53 -18.03
N GLU A 463 -17.80 -57.16 -16.93
CA GLU A 463 -18.24 -58.48 -16.48
C GLU A 463 -19.63 -58.46 -15.82
N LYS A 464 -20.22 -57.27 -15.64
CA LYS A 464 -21.62 -57.10 -15.21
C LYS A 464 -22.55 -56.57 -16.29
N TRP A 465 -22.10 -56.47 -17.54
CA TRP A 465 -22.94 -56.11 -18.66
C TRP A 465 -23.48 -57.39 -19.31
N THR A 466 -24.70 -57.79 -18.98
CA THR A 466 -25.43 -58.79 -19.76
C THR A 466 -26.02 -58.13 -21.01
N ASN A 467 -26.06 -58.86 -22.13
CA ASN A 467 -26.54 -58.35 -23.42
C ASN A 467 -28.00 -57.84 -23.38
N ASP A 468 -28.79 -58.25 -22.39
CA ASP A 468 -30.17 -57.79 -22.18
C ASP A 468 -30.28 -56.32 -21.75
N LEU A 469 -29.21 -55.71 -21.21
CA LEU A 469 -29.21 -54.29 -20.81
C LEU A 469 -28.85 -53.34 -21.97
N ILE A 470 -28.27 -53.85 -23.05
CA ILE A 470 -27.87 -53.04 -24.21
C ILE A 470 -29.06 -52.82 -25.16
N HIS A 471 -30.04 -53.74 -25.20
CA HIS A 471 -31.19 -53.66 -26.10
C HIS A 471 -32.38 -52.82 -25.58
N LYS A 472 -32.25 -52.13 -24.45
CA LYS A 472 -33.31 -51.26 -23.89
C LYS A 472 -33.08 -49.75 -24.05
N ILE A 473 -32.10 -49.34 -24.85
CA ILE A 473 -31.88 -47.93 -25.14
C ILE A 473 -32.15 -47.70 -26.64
N ASP A 474 -33.29 -47.07 -26.93
CA ASP A 474 -33.69 -46.66 -28.28
C ASP A 474 -32.67 -45.69 -28.90
N PRO A 475 -32.44 -45.74 -30.23
CA PRO A 475 -31.64 -44.76 -30.93
C PRO A 475 -32.49 -43.52 -31.25
N VAL A 476 -32.13 -42.36 -30.67
CA VAL A 476 -32.62 -41.06 -31.16
C VAL A 476 -31.70 -40.59 -32.28
N SER A 477 -32.32 -40.26 -33.42
CA SER A 477 -31.72 -39.96 -34.72
C SER A 477 -31.11 -38.56 -34.85
N ASP A 478 -29.98 -38.50 -35.56
CA ASP A 478 -29.31 -37.30 -36.07
C ASP A 478 -30.20 -36.48 -37.02
N SER A 479 -30.77 -35.33 -36.59
CA SER A 479 -31.35 -34.37 -37.54
C SER A 479 -31.40 -32.88 -37.16
N ASP A 480 -30.91 -32.42 -36.01
CA ASP A 480 -31.12 -31.00 -35.61
C ASP A 480 -29.88 -30.10 -35.43
N TYR A 481 -28.69 -30.50 -35.88
CA TYR A 481 -27.52 -29.60 -35.91
C TYR A 481 -27.13 -29.19 -37.33
N SER A 482 -28.05 -28.54 -38.04
CA SER A 482 -27.70 -27.71 -39.18
C SER A 482 -28.50 -26.40 -39.14
N LYS A 483 -27.92 -25.36 -38.54
CA LYS A 483 -28.04 -23.95 -38.96
C LYS A 483 -27.19 -23.03 -38.07
N GLN A 484 -26.40 -22.23 -38.77
CA GLN A 484 -25.91 -20.90 -38.39
C GLN A 484 -24.76 -20.81 -37.39
N GLU A 485 -23.55 -20.85 -37.93
CA GLU A 485 -22.64 -19.70 -37.83
C GLU A 485 -21.81 -19.59 -39.12
N GLN A 486 -22.45 -19.00 -40.15
CA GLN A 486 -21.74 -18.28 -41.20
C GLN A 486 -21.48 -16.86 -40.67
N ILE A 487 -20.24 -16.38 -40.80
CA ILE A 487 -19.84 -15.07 -41.38
C ILE A 487 -18.53 -14.61 -40.72
N LYS A 488 -17.54 -14.35 -41.60
CA LYS A 488 -16.27 -13.61 -41.43
C LYS A 488 -15.15 -14.34 -40.69
N ASN A 489 -14.23 -14.90 -41.47
CA ASN A 489 -12.97 -14.21 -41.70
C ASN A 489 -12.39 -14.55 -43.07
N THR A 490 -12.20 -13.49 -43.84
CA THR A 490 -11.64 -13.40 -45.18
C THR A 490 -10.12 -13.57 -45.17
N SER A 491 -9.66 -14.35 -46.13
CA SER A 491 -8.47 -14.14 -47.00
C SER A 491 -7.05 -14.02 -46.42
N GLY A 492 -6.19 -14.90 -46.96
CA GLY A 492 -4.75 -14.69 -47.18
C GLY A 492 -3.86 -15.11 -46.00
N ASP A 493 -2.78 -15.85 -46.14
CA ASP A 493 -2.09 -16.36 -47.32
C ASP A 493 -1.15 -17.50 -46.89
N SER A 494 -0.68 -18.25 -47.87
CA SER A 494 -0.07 -19.57 -47.74
C SER A 494 1.39 -19.64 -47.25
N LYS A 495 1.75 -20.82 -46.67
CA LYS A 495 3.10 -21.45 -46.53
C LYS A 495 4.03 -20.80 -45.47
N ILE A 496 4.66 -21.54 -44.53
CA ILE A 496 5.81 -22.45 -44.78
C ILE A 496 6.12 -23.29 -43.51
N LEU A 497 6.25 -24.61 -43.76
CA LEU A 497 7.14 -25.65 -43.20
C LEU A 497 7.15 -26.10 -41.71
N ASN A 498 6.97 -27.43 -41.62
CA ASN A 498 7.75 -28.44 -40.89
C ASN A 498 7.33 -28.88 -39.47
N THR A 499 6.46 -29.89 -39.50
CA THR A 499 6.50 -31.12 -38.70
C THR A 499 7.91 -31.73 -38.59
N ILE A 500 8.33 -32.11 -37.38
CA ILE A 500 8.91 -33.44 -37.08
C ILE A 500 8.46 -33.89 -35.67
N SER A 501 7.89 -35.08 -35.63
CA SER A 501 7.34 -35.81 -34.48
C SER A 501 8.42 -36.52 -33.64
N PRO A 502 8.07 -37.04 -32.44
CA PRO A 502 9.01 -37.35 -31.36
C PRO A 502 9.36 -38.85 -31.26
N ILE A 503 10.52 -39.19 -30.68
CA ILE A 503 10.81 -40.57 -30.24
C ILE A 503 11.42 -40.61 -28.82
N LYS A 504 10.85 -41.53 -28.03
CA LYS A 504 11.06 -41.87 -26.61
C LYS A 504 12.50 -42.28 -26.24
N LYS A 505 12.91 -42.01 -24.99
CA LYS A 505 14.08 -42.65 -24.33
C LYS A 505 13.64 -43.46 -23.12
N SER A 506 14.22 -44.66 -22.98
CA SER A 506 14.20 -45.49 -21.77
C SER A 506 15.54 -46.24 -21.59
N LYS A 507 16.14 -46.01 -20.41
CA LYS A 507 16.93 -46.89 -19.51
C LYS A 507 18.30 -47.50 -19.93
N ASN A 508 19.31 -47.02 -19.20
CA ASN A 508 20.27 -47.72 -18.31
C ASN A 508 21.68 -48.19 -18.75
N LYS A 509 22.67 -47.53 -18.10
CA LYS A 509 23.85 -48.04 -17.35
C LYS A 509 25.21 -48.29 -18.07
N PRO A 510 26.35 -48.25 -17.31
CA PRO A 510 27.54 -47.47 -17.66
C PRO A 510 28.81 -48.30 -17.90
N GLY A 511 29.87 -47.66 -18.43
CA GLY A 511 31.19 -48.29 -18.50
C GLY A 511 32.34 -47.36 -18.93
N LYS A 512 33.28 -47.15 -17.99
CA LYS A 512 34.75 -47.05 -18.12
C LYS A 512 35.35 -46.03 -19.10
N ARG A 513 36.04 -45.04 -18.52
CA ARG A 513 37.50 -44.80 -18.71
C ARG A 513 37.99 -43.75 -17.72
N ASP A 514 38.65 -44.20 -16.66
CA ASP A 514 39.62 -43.41 -15.90
C ASP A 514 40.68 -44.37 -15.34
N ARG A 515 41.91 -44.22 -15.84
CA ARG A 515 43.15 -44.78 -15.27
C ARG A 515 44.33 -44.15 -16.02
N MET A 516 44.96 -43.16 -15.42
CA MET A 516 46.41 -43.16 -15.08
C MET A 516 46.81 -41.78 -14.54
N LEU A 517 46.71 -41.65 -13.22
CA LEU A 517 47.56 -40.78 -12.42
C LEU A 517 48.83 -41.57 -12.09
N SER A 518 50.00 -41.06 -12.50
CA SER A 518 51.16 -40.84 -11.62
C SER A 518 52.43 -40.55 -12.42
N ARG A 519 53.30 -39.71 -11.84
CA ARG A 519 54.74 -39.50 -12.11
C ARG A 519 55.14 -38.55 -13.25
N SER A 520 55.20 -37.25 -12.95
CA SER A 520 56.43 -36.47 -12.77
C SER A 520 55.97 -35.05 -12.43
N LEU A 521 56.28 -34.49 -11.27
CA LEU A 521 57.47 -33.68 -11.05
C LEU A 521 57.79 -33.63 -9.55
N LYS A 522 58.86 -34.32 -9.16
CA LYS A 522 59.74 -33.97 -8.04
C LYS A 522 61.10 -33.69 -8.68
N GLN A 523 61.64 -32.49 -8.50
CA GLN A 523 63.06 -32.17 -8.24
C GLN A 523 63.41 -30.76 -8.73
N ASN A 524 63.48 -29.83 -7.77
CA ASN A 524 64.66 -29.03 -7.39
C ASN A 524 64.15 -28.01 -6.35
N SER A 525 64.36 -28.22 -5.05
CA SER A 525 65.57 -27.86 -4.27
C SER A 525 65.80 -26.34 -4.25
N ASP A 526 66.12 -25.65 -3.17
CA ASP A 526 66.33 -25.94 -1.75
C ASP A 526 66.59 -24.58 -1.05
N LYS A 527 66.57 -24.59 0.29
CA LYS A 527 67.06 -23.56 1.27
C LYS A 527 66.05 -22.44 1.58
N SER A 528 65.69 -22.14 2.83
CA SER A 528 66.22 -22.43 4.18
C SER A 528 65.04 -22.30 5.19
N GLY A 529 64.76 -23.23 6.11
CA GLY A 529 65.39 -23.35 7.44
C GLY A 529 65.11 -22.11 8.33
N SER A 530 64.61 -22.13 9.56
CA SER A 530 64.22 -23.18 10.52
C SER A 530 63.77 -22.49 11.83
N GLN A 531 62.50 -22.65 12.23
CA GLN A 531 62.00 -22.99 13.60
C GLN A 531 62.34 -22.10 14.86
N PRO A 532 61.72 -22.31 16.05
CA PRO A 532 60.64 -21.44 16.61
C PRO A 532 60.89 -20.96 18.09
N LEU A 533 59.82 -20.62 18.84
CA LEU A 533 59.69 -20.30 20.29
C LEU A 533 59.76 -18.78 20.61
N GLN A 534 59.05 -18.15 21.56
CA GLN A 534 58.42 -18.60 22.80
C GLN A 534 57.45 -17.52 23.39
N LYS A 535 56.83 -17.87 24.51
CA LYS A 535 55.76 -17.24 25.30
C LYS A 535 55.99 -15.80 25.83
N LYS A 536 54.85 -15.11 26.05
CA LYS A 536 54.49 -13.98 26.97
C LYS A 536 55.40 -13.77 28.22
N PRO A 537 55.49 -12.54 28.78
CA PRO A 537 54.53 -12.12 29.82
C PRO A 537 54.11 -10.63 29.87
N ASN A 538 52.99 -10.46 30.59
CA ASN A 538 52.36 -9.28 31.21
C ASN A 538 53.17 -8.00 31.43
N VAL A 539 52.52 -6.86 31.19
CA VAL A 539 52.83 -5.57 31.82
C VAL A 539 51.61 -5.10 32.61
N LYS A 540 51.80 -4.93 33.92
CA LYS A 540 50.98 -4.18 34.88
C LYS A 540 51.96 -3.52 35.84
N VAL A 541 52.05 -2.18 35.83
CA VAL A 541 52.52 -1.22 36.86
C VAL A 541 52.28 0.15 36.18
N ASN A 542 51.63 1.20 36.69
CA ASN A 542 51.16 1.63 38.02
C ASN A 542 49.70 2.08 37.94
#